data_AF-A0A9E5F4B7-F1
#
_entry.id   AF-A0A9E5F4B7-F1
#
_cell.length_a   1.000
_cell.length_b   1.000
_cell.length_c   1.000
_cell.angle_alpha   90.00
_cell.angle_beta   90.00
_cell.angle_gamma   90.00
#
_symmetry.space_group_name_H-M   'P 1'
#
loop_
_entity.id
_entity.type
_entity.pdbx_description
1 polymer ?
#
loop_
_entity_poly.entity_id
_entity_poly.type
_entity_poly.pdbx_seq_one_letter_code
_entity_poly.pdbx_strand_id
1 'polypeptide(L)'
;MFFLSLITFSLLSWASRVPPAIDQPQLITASEILTWVKGAEPKVRSVEELLEKLPVPYRTYFVLQYNSHSNHSSNGTHPRVIFFGPDAKLLLAFSGLASDSFYHTIEMIEYEPNTASHSFYSIHFQEKEPAHVEINPEDCLRCHGSDPKPNWEPYSLWPGAFGSLHDRILPQTREHHFFEEFLKTYSQSPRY
;
A
#
# COMPACT_ATOMS: atom_id res chain seq x y z
N MET A 1 36.28 -4.06 72.55
CA MET A 1 35.84 -5.23 71.77
C MET A 1 34.53 -4.85 71.07
N PHE A 2 34.59 -4.32 69.85
CA PHE A 2 33.41 -3.92 69.07
C PHE A 2 33.37 -4.80 67.82
N PHE A 3 32.35 -5.65 67.70
CA PHE A 3 32.05 -6.45 66.52
C PHE A 3 31.34 -5.56 65.49
N LEU A 4 31.96 -5.29 64.35
CA LEU A 4 31.27 -4.75 63.17
C LEU A 4 30.68 -5.90 62.36
N SER A 5 29.34 -5.95 62.32
CA SER A 5 28.57 -6.84 61.45
C SER A 5 28.55 -6.27 60.03
N LEU A 6 29.12 -6.99 59.07
CA LEU A 6 29.05 -6.68 57.64
C LEU A 6 27.72 -7.19 57.08
N ILE A 7 26.81 -6.27 56.78
CA ILE A 7 25.59 -6.56 56.03
C ILE A 7 25.98 -6.67 54.55
N THR A 8 25.92 -7.88 53.99
CA THR A 8 26.06 -8.12 52.56
C THR A 8 24.77 -7.71 51.84
N PHE A 9 24.81 -6.63 51.06
CA PHE A 9 23.74 -6.30 50.12
C PHE A 9 23.83 -7.23 48.90
N SER A 10 22.91 -8.19 48.82
CA SER A 10 22.68 -8.97 47.59
C SER A 10 22.12 -8.04 46.51
N LEU A 11 22.89 -7.79 45.47
CA LEU A 11 22.44 -7.10 44.26
C LEU A 11 21.40 -7.99 43.56
N LEU A 12 20.11 -7.78 43.84
CA LEU A 12 19.05 -8.26 42.96
C LEU A 12 19.19 -7.50 41.64
N SER A 13 19.71 -8.15 40.60
CA SER A 13 19.64 -7.62 39.25
C SER A 13 18.17 -7.54 38.87
N TRP A 14 17.65 -6.31 38.82
CA TRP A 14 16.44 -6.04 38.07
C TRP A 14 16.77 -6.25 36.60
N ALA A 15 16.58 -7.48 36.12
CA ALA A 15 16.42 -7.70 34.70
C ALA A 15 15.16 -6.93 34.31
N SER A 16 15.36 -5.72 33.78
CA SER A 16 14.32 -4.93 33.15
C SER A 16 13.68 -5.81 32.08
N ARG A 17 12.50 -6.37 32.40
CA ARG A 17 11.62 -6.96 31.40
C ARG A 17 11.25 -5.80 30.48
N VAL A 18 11.94 -5.72 29.33
CA VAL A 18 11.46 -4.92 28.21
C VAL A 18 10.04 -5.43 27.95
N PRO A 19 9.00 -4.58 28.05
CA PRO A 19 7.65 -5.01 27.71
C PRO A 19 7.70 -5.60 26.30
N PRO A 20 6.99 -6.71 26.03
CA PRO A 20 6.92 -7.25 24.68
C PRO A 20 6.56 -6.11 23.74
N ALA A 21 7.31 -5.99 22.65
CA ALA A 21 7.17 -4.92 21.69
C ALA A 21 5.68 -4.70 21.38
N ILE A 22 5.22 -3.46 21.53
CA ILE A 22 3.89 -3.04 21.08
C ILE A 22 3.75 -3.54 19.64
N ASP A 23 2.71 -4.36 19.45
CA ASP A 23 2.29 -5.06 18.24
C ASP A 23 2.91 -4.47 16.97
N GLN A 24 4.04 -5.03 16.51
CA GLN A 24 4.66 -4.57 15.26
C GLN A 24 3.73 -4.98 14.14
N PRO A 25 3.25 -4.05 13.30
CA PRO A 25 2.31 -4.40 12.25
C PRO A 25 2.95 -5.43 11.33
N GLN A 26 2.17 -6.44 10.91
CA GLN A 26 2.64 -7.43 9.95
C GLN A 26 3.06 -6.72 8.66
N LEU A 27 4.36 -6.72 8.37
CA LEU A 27 4.91 -6.25 7.11
C LEU A 27 4.94 -7.42 6.12
N ILE A 28 4.54 -7.16 4.88
CA ILE A 28 4.58 -8.13 3.78
C ILE A 28 5.46 -7.56 2.67
N THR A 29 5.92 -8.44 1.78
CA THR A 29 6.76 -8.07 0.64
C THR A 29 6.03 -8.31 -0.68
N ALA A 30 6.51 -7.72 -1.77
CA ALA A 30 6.04 -8.05 -3.10
C ALA A 30 6.24 -9.55 -3.37
N SER A 31 7.38 -10.12 -2.94
CA SER A 31 7.63 -11.56 -3.06
C SER A 31 6.55 -12.41 -2.37
N GLU A 32 6.09 -12.01 -1.19
CA GLU A 32 5.00 -12.70 -0.49
C GLU A 32 3.69 -12.64 -1.28
N ILE A 33 3.33 -11.47 -1.80
CA ILE A 33 2.16 -11.31 -2.68
C ILE A 33 2.28 -12.20 -3.92
N LEU A 34 3.45 -12.26 -4.55
CA LEU A 34 3.69 -13.11 -5.70
C LEU A 34 3.54 -14.60 -5.35
N THR A 35 3.80 -15.02 -4.12
CA THR A 35 3.51 -16.40 -3.69
C THR A 35 2.02 -16.69 -3.60
N TRP A 36 1.19 -15.71 -3.23
CA TRP A 36 -0.27 -15.88 -3.21
C TRP A 36 -0.85 -16.03 -4.62
N VAL A 37 -0.24 -15.34 -5.57
CA VAL A 37 -0.65 -15.35 -6.98
C VAL A 37 -0.14 -16.60 -7.72
N LYS A 38 1.11 -17.01 -7.48
CA LYS A 38 1.77 -18.12 -8.19
C LYS A 38 1.69 -19.48 -7.47
N GLY A 39 1.42 -19.49 -6.16
CA GLY A 39 1.55 -20.66 -5.27
C GLY A 39 0.56 -21.80 -5.53
N ALA A 40 0.69 -22.88 -4.75
CA ALA A 40 -0.29 -23.97 -4.75
C ALA A 40 -1.60 -23.53 -4.06
N GLU A 41 -2.73 -24.10 -4.48
CA GLU A 41 -4.10 -23.65 -4.15
C GLU A 41 -4.38 -23.38 -2.64
N PRO A 42 -5.26 -22.40 -2.32
CA PRO A 42 -6.00 -21.55 -3.24
C PRO A 42 -5.16 -20.37 -3.76
N LYS A 43 -5.13 -20.23 -5.09
CA LYS A 43 -4.47 -19.10 -5.76
C LYS A 43 -5.35 -17.87 -5.73
N VAL A 44 -4.76 -16.71 -5.50
CA VAL A 44 -5.44 -15.42 -5.72
C VAL A 44 -5.61 -15.20 -7.23
N ARG A 45 -6.85 -15.01 -7.68
CA ARG A 45 -7.24 -14.95 -9.11
C ARG A 45 -7.78 -13.60 -9.56
N SER A 46 -7.99 -12.66 -8.65
CA SER A 46 -8.50 -11.33 -8.98
C SER A 46 -7.86 -10.24 -8.13
N VAL A 47 -8.08 -8.99 -8.53
CA VAL A 47 -7.72 -7.81 -7.73
C VAL A 47 -8.44 -7.90 -6.38
N GLU A 48 -9.74 -8.16 -6.40
CA GLU A 48 -10.60 -8.24 -5.23
C GLU A 48 -10.11 -9.30 -4.22
N GLU A 49 -9.80 -10.51 -4.69
CA GLU A 49 -9.24 -11.57 -3.82
C GLU A 49 -7.88 -11.19 -3.23
N LEU A 50 -7.05 -10.45 -3.98
CA LEU A 50 -5.79 -9.94 -3.45
C LEU A 50 -6.05 -8.92 -2.34
N LEU A 51 -6.96 -7.97 -2.57
CA LEU A 51 -7.32 -6.95 -1.59
C LEU A 51 -7.90 -7.57 -0.30
N GLU A 52 -8.74 -8.59 -0.42
CA GLU A 52 -9.27 -9.32 0.75
C GLU A 52 -8.17 -10.00 1.56
N LYS A 53 -7.13 -10.49 0.89
CA LYS A 53 -6.00 -11.17 1.52
C LYS A 53 -4.99 -10.21 2.15
N LEU A 54 -4.97 -8.92 1.76
CA LEU A 54 -4.05 -7.94 2.33
C LEU A 54 -4.27 -7.76 3.84
N PRO A 55 -3.19 -7.70 4.64
CA PRO A 55 -3.27 -7.32 6.04
C PRO A 55 -3.96 -5.96 6.21
N VAL A 56 -4.79 -5.82 7.25
CA VAL A 56 -5.55 -4.59 7.54
C VAL A 56 -4.69 -3.31 7.48
N PRO A 57 -3.45 -3.27 8.02
CA PRO A 57 -2.64 -2.05 7.95
C PRO A 57 -2.38 -1.57 6.52
N TYR A 58 -2.26 -2.46 5.52
CA TYR A 58 -2.05 -2.11 4.12
C TYR A 58 -3.30 -1.54 3.44
N ARG A 59 -4.48 -1.75 4.02
CA ARG A 59 -5.76 -1.18 3.54
C ARG A 59 -6.17 0.08 4.29
N THR A 60 -5.41 0.47 5.32
CA THR A 60 -5.73 1.62 6.17
C THR A 60 -5.02 2.89 5.69
N TYR A 61 -3.84 2.75 5.08
CA TYR A 61 -3.08 3.87 4.55
C TYR A 61 -3.24 3.94 3.05
N PHE A 62 -3.90 4.99 2.56
CA PHE A 62 -4.26 5.09 1.16
C PHE A 62 -4.28 6.53 0.67
N VAL A 63 -4.10 6.68 -0.64
CA VAL A 63 -4.43 7.90 -1.39
C VAL A 63 -5.46 7.53 -2.45
N LEU A 64 -6.48 8.38 -2.58
CA LEU A 64 -7.49 8.27 -3.64
C LEU A 64 -7.24 9.35 -4.69
N GLN A 65 -7.11 8.95 -5.96
CA GLN A 65 -6.91 9.86 -7.09
C GLN A 65 -8.12 9.80 -8.02
N TYR A 66 -8.92 10.86 -8.09
CA TYR A 66 -10.00 11.01 -9.07
C TYR A 66 -9.48 11.37 -10.47
N ASN A 67 -8.25 11.87 -10.60
CA ASN A 67 -7.59 12.10 -11.88
C ASN A 67 -6.12 11.67 -11.79
N SER A 68 -5.82 10.43 -12.19
CA SER A 68 -4.57 9.74 -11.85
C SER A 68 -3.33 10.14 -12.64
N HIS A 69 -3.47 10.49 -13.93
CA HIS A 69 -2.34 10.66 -14.86
C HIS A 69 -1.37 9.45 -14.94
N SER A 70 -1.84 8.25 -14.59
CA SER A 70 -1.12 6.97 -14.72
C SER A 70 -1.70 6.10 -15.85
N ASN A 71 -1.18 4.87 -16.01
CA ASN A 71 -1.81 3.85 -16.85
C ASN A 71 -3.22 3.48 -16.34
N HIS A 72 -3.43 3.47 -15.03
CA HIS A 72 -4.76 3.33 -14.45
C HIS A 72 -5.62 4.56 -14.68
N SER A 73 -6.75 4.38 -15.35
CA SER A 73 -7.79 5.40 -15.49
C SER A 73 -8.56 5.59 -14.18
N SER A 74 -9.09 6.80 -13.96
CA SER A 74 -9.88 7.13 -12.76
C SER A 74 -10.90 8.23 -13.05
N ASN A 75 -11.91 8.37 -12.20
CA ASN A 75 -12.78 9.54 -12.20
C ASN A 75 -13.28 9.87 -10.77
N GLY A 76 -14.13 10.89 -10.66
CA GLY A 76 -14.67 11.38 -9.39
C GLY A 76 -15.38 10.33 -8.53
N THR A 77 -16.06 9.36 -9.14
CA THR A 77 -16.81 8.31 -8.42
C THR A 77 -16.07 6.98 -8.35
N HIS A 78 -15.04 6.82 -9.17
CA HIS A 78 -14.21 5.62 -9.25
C HIS A 78 -12.73 6.02 -9.24
N PRO A 79 -12.21 6.50 -8.09
CA PRO A 79 -10.82 6.89 -7.98
C PRO A 79 -9.87 5.69 -8.19
N ARG A 80 -8.64 5.99 -8.61
CA ARG A 80 -7.51 5.07 -8.43
C ARG A 80 -7.13 5.08 -6.96
N VAL A 81 -6.80 3.91 -6.45
CA VAL A 81 -6.32 3.74 -5.08
C VAL A 81 -4.82 3.49 -5.12
N ILE A 82 -4.09 4.14 -4.23
CA ILE A 82 -2.69 3.81 -3.90
C ILE A 82 -2.66 3.43 -2.43
N PHE A 83 -2.49 2.15 -2.13
CA PHE A 83 -2.21 1.62 -0.81
C PHE A 83 -0.72 1.66 -0.51
N PHE A 84 -0.37 1.83 0.76
CA PHE A 84 1.01 1.72 1.21
C PHE A 84 1.10 1.07 2.59
N GLY A 85 2.18 0.32 2.80
CA GLY A 85 2.44 -0.32 4.09
C GLY A 85 2.71 0.69 5.21
N PRO A 86 2.66 0.26 6.48
CA PRO A 86 2.98 1.10 7.64
C PRO A 86 4.35 1.78 7.61
N ASP A 87 5.30 1.18 6.87
CA ASP A 87 6.65 1.71 6.67
C ASP A 87 6.88 2.29 5.26
N ALA A 88 5.81 2.36 4.45
CA ALA A 88 5.79 2.84 3.07
C ALA A 88 6.81 2.18 2.12
N LYS A 89 7.36 1.00 2.47
CA LYS A 89 8.30 0.29 1.59
C LYS A 89 7.61 -0.42 0.44
N LEU A 90 6.39 -0.89 0.65
CA LEU A 90 5.57 -1.53 -0.36
C LEU A 90 4.34 -0.65 -0.63
N LEU A 91 4.18 -0.26 -1.89
CA LEU A 91 3.04 0.48 -2.42
C LEU A 91 2.30 -0.43 -3.40
N LEU A 92 0.98 -0.34 -3.43
CA LEU A 92 0.12 -1.04 -4.37
C LEU A 92 -0.85 -0.04 -4.99
N ALA A 93 -1.08 -0.12 -6.30
CA ALA A 93 -2.05 0.73 -6.97
C ALA A 93 -2.96 -0.08 -7.90
N PHE A 94 -4.22 0.34 -7.96
CA PHE A 94 -5.24 -0.24 -8.83
C PHE A 94 -6.33 0.79 -9.15
N SER A 95 -7.01 0.61 -10.27
CA SER A 95 -8.16 1.43 -10.64
C SER A 95 -9.43 0.95 -9.94
N GLY A 96 -10.33 1.84 -9.57
CA GLY A 96 -11.71 1.47 -9.24
C GLY A 96 -12.70 1.60 -10.39
N LEU A 97 -12.25 1.99 -11.59
CA LEU A 97 -13.10 2.25 -12.75
C LEU A 97 -13.20 1.01 -13.64
N ALA A 98 -14.37 0.36 -13.68
CA ALA A 98 -14.58 -0.89 -14.43
C ALA A 98 -14.27 -0.82 -15.94
N SER A 99 -14.32 0.37 -16.53
CA SER A 99 -14.00 0.58 -17.94
C SER A 99 -12.50 0.80 -18.20
N ASP A 100 -11.65 0.81 -17.16
CA ASP A 100 -10.20 0.93 -17.30
C ASP A 100 -9.62 -0.32 -17.98
N SER A 101 -8.74 -0.16 -18.97
CA SER A 101 -8.08 -1.31 -19.60
C SER A 101 -7.16 -2.06 -18.62
N PHE A 102 -6.72 -1.37 -17.56
CA PHE A 102 -5.94 -1.93 -16.46
C PHE A 102 -6.80 -2.30 -15.25
N TYR A 103 -8.14 -2.41 -15.39
CA TYR A 103 -9.02 -2.73 -14.27
C TYR A 103 -8.63 -4.05 -13.58
N HIS A 104 -8.14 -5.06 -14.29
CA HIS A 104 -7.70 -6.32 -13.68
C HIS A 104 -6.19 -6.35 -13.37
N THR A 105 -5.57 -5.19 -13.15
CA THR A 105 -4.13 -5.08 -12.87
C THR A 105 -3.88 -4.47 -11.49
N ILE A 106 -2.89 -5.00 -10.78
CA ILE A 106 -2.26 -4.35 -9.62
C ILE A 106 -0.83 -3.98 -10.00
N GLU A 107 -0.50 -2.70 -9.86
CA GLU A 107 0.87 -2.18 -9.92
C GLU A 107 1.45 -2.15 -8.51
N MET A 108 2.72 -2.50 -8.32
CA MET A 108 3.41 -2.38 -7.03
C MET A 108 4.79 -1.76 -7.17
N ILE A 109 5.21 -1.05 -6.13
CA ILE A 109 6.58 -0.57 -5.95
C ILE A 109 7.07 -1.09 -4.60
N GLU A 110 8.23 -1.73 -4.57
CA GLU A 110 8.87 -2.18 -3.33
C GLU A 110 10.28 -1.59 -3.21
N TYR A 111 10.59 -0.99 -2.05
CA TYR A 111 11.94 -0.56 -1.69
C TYR A 111 12.74 -1.72 -1.10
N GLU A 112 13.87 -2.06 -1.73
CA GLU A 112 14.83 -3.06 -1.25
C GLU A 112 15.94 -2.38 -0.42
N PRO A 113 15.94 -2.55 0.91
CA PRO A 113 16.89 -1.85 1.79
C PRO A 113 18.35 -2.28 1.58
N ASN A 114 18.61 -3.51 1.14
CA ASN A 114 19.98 -4.01 1.00
C ASN A 114 20.73 -3.37 -0.17
N THR A 115 20.00 -3.00 -1.23
CA THR A 115 20.55 -2.39 -2.44
C THR A 115 20.18 -0.91 -2.59
N ALA A 116 19.34 -0.39 -1.69
CA ALA A 116 18.80 0.96 -1.74
C ALA A 116 18.14 1.29 -3.10
N SER A 117 17.40 0.33 -3.64
CA SER A 117 16.76 0.42 -4.95
C SER A 117 15.27 0.11 -4.86
N HIS A 118 14.49 0.45 -5.89
CA HIS A 118 13.10 0.03 -6.00
C HIS A 118 12.93 -1.03 -7.08
N SER A 119 12.03 -1.98 -6.81
CA SER A 119 11.53 -2.93 -7.80
C SER A 119 10.08 -2.61 -8.12
N PHE A 120 9.72 -2.70 -9.39
CA PHE A 120 8.37 -2.46 -9.88
C PHE A 120 7.75 -3.79 -10.29
N TYR A 121 6.46 -3.96 -10.03
CA TYR A 121 5.74 -5.17 -10.37
C TYR A 121 4.40 -4.81 -11.01
N SER A 122 3.99 -5.61 -11.99
CA SER A 122 2.64 -5.56 -12.53
C SER A 122 2.05 -6.97 -12.51
N ILE A 123 0.89 -7.12 -11.87
CA ILE A 123 0.14 -8.37 -11.80
C ILE A 123 -1.14 -8.21 -12.60
N HIS A 124 -1.23 -8.92 -13.72
CA HIS A 124 -2.39 -8.92 -14.61
C HIS A 124 -3.23 -10.18 -14.38
N PHE A 125 -4.40 -10.00 -13.76
CA PHE A 125 -5.34 -11.08 -13.53
C PHE A 125 -6.14 -11.40 -14.80
N GLN A 126 -6.42 -12.69 -15.00
CA GLN A 126 -7.12 -13.22 -16.17
C GLN A 126 -8.12 -14.27 -15.69
N GLU A 127 -9.33 -14.30 -16.28
CA GLU A 127 -10.45 -15.09 -15.77
C GLU A 127 -10.18 -16.62 -15.75
N LYS A 128 -9.39 -17.12 -16.71
CA LYS A 128 -9.18 -18.56 -16.93
C LYS A 128 -7.73 -18.98 -17.00
N GLU A 129 -6.80 -18.03 -16.90
CA GLU A 129 -5.37 -18.27 -17.02
C GLU A 129 -4.67 -17.81 -15.73
N PRO A 130 -3.50 -18.38 -15.40
CA PRO A 130 -2.67 -17.84 -14.34
C PRO A 130 -2.40 -16.35 -14.56
N ALA A 131 -2.38 -15.57 -13.48
CA ALA A 131 -2.04 -14.16 -13.58
C ALA A 131 -0.66 -13.99 -14.21
N HIS A 132 -0.54 -13.05 -15.14
CA HIS A 132 0.74 -12.67 -15.73
C HIS A 132 1.43 -11.69 -14.78
N VAL A 133 2.72 -11.93 -14.52
CA VAL A 133 3.50 -11.10 -13.59
C VAL A 133 4.74 -10.58 -14.28
N GLU A 134 4.90 -9.28 -14.30
CA GLU A 134 6.07 -8.59 -14.82
C GLU A 134 6.86 -7.95 -13.68
N ILE A 135 8.20 -7.98 -13.82
CA ILE A 135 9.13 -7.33 -12.90
C ILE A 135 9.87 -6.28 -13.70
N ASN A 136 9.84 -5.03 -13.21
CA ASN A 136 10.32 -3.83 -13.89
C ASN A 136 9.78 -3.69 -15.32
N PRO A 137 8.45 -3.73 -15.51
CA PRO A 137 7.84 -3.63 -16.84
C PRO A 137 8.20 -2.30 -17.53
N GLU A 138 8.43 -2.36 -18.84
CA GLU A 138 8.86 -1.19 -19.64
C GLU A 138 7.87 -0.02 -19.53
N ASP A 139 6.57 -0.31 -19.44
CA ASP A 139 5.53 0.71 -19.27
C ASP A 139 5.68 1.52 -17.98
N CYS A 140 6.11 0.90 -16.88
CA CYS A 140 6.44 1.62 -15.65
C CYS A 140 7.75 2.41 -15.83
N LEU A 141 8.78 1.79 -16.39
CA LEU A 141 10.10 2.42 -16.57
C LEU A 141 10.06 3.61 -17.53
N ARG A 142 9.10 3.67 -18.46
CA ARG A 142 8.89 4.83 -19.34
C ARG A 142 8.67 6.13 -18.55
N CYS A 143 7.97 6.05 -17.42
CA CYS A 143 7.70 7.21 -16.56
C CYS A 143 8.66 7.29 -15.37
N HIS A 144 9.16 6.15 -14.87
CA HIS A 144 9.99 6.09 -13.66
C HIS A 144 11.51 6.09 -13.91
N GLY A 145 11.93 5.91 -15.17
CA GLY A 145 13.33 5.89 -15.58
C GLY A 145 14.05 4.58 -15.27
N SER A 146 15.35 4.53 -15.59
CA SER A 146 16.20 3.33 -15.44
C SER A 146 16.71 3.07 -14.02
N ASP A 147 16.72 4.09 -13.16
CA ASP A 147 16.90 3.99 -11.71
C ASP A 147 15.54 4.27 -11.05
N PRO A 148 14.63 3.28 -11.11
CA PRO A 148 13.22 3.53 -10.85
C PRO A 148 13.02 3.85 -9.38
N LYS A 149 12.17 4.85 -9.14
CA LYS A 149 11.72 5.29 -7.82
C LYS A 149 10.33 5.88 -7.97
N PRO A 150 9.54 5.97 -6.90
CA PRO A 150 8.27 6.67 -6.97
C PRO A 150 8.44 8.11 -7.47
N ASN A 151 7.56 8.53 -8.38
CA ASN A 151 7.53 9.89 -8.90
C ASN A 151 6.79 10.80 -7.91
N TRP A 152 7.39 11.01 -6.74
CA TRP A 152 6.78 11.84 -5.70
C TRP A 152 7.02 13.32 -5.98
N GLU A 153 5.94 14.06 -6.14
CA GLU A 153 5.90 15.49 -5.84
C GLU A 153 5.45 15.69 -4.38
N PRO A 154 5.59 16.90 -3.78
CA PRO A 154 4.87 17.21 -2.55
C PRO A 154 3.39 16.82 -2.68
N TYR A 155 2.84 16.08 -1.71
CA TYR A 155 1.50 15.46 -1.87
C TYR A 155 0.38 16.47 -2.18
N SER A 156 0.49 17.69 -1.67
CA SER A 156 -0.44 18.79 -1.95
C SER A 156 -0.47 19.23 -3.42
N LEU A 157 0.52 18.81 -4.20
CA LEU A 157 0.62 19.07 -5.62
C LEU A 157 0.16 17.88 -6.47
N TRP A 158 -0.18 16.73 -5.88
CA TRP A 158 -0.63 15.56 -6.64
C TRP A 158 -1.96 15.91 -7.31
N PRO A 159 -1.96 16.15 -8.64
CA PRO A 159 -3.16 16.58 -9.32
C PRO A 159 -4.20 15.46 -9.21
N GLY A 160 -5.43 15.83 -8.91
CA GLY A 160 -6.51 14.86 -8.86
C GLY A 160 -6.56 13.98 -7.62
N ALA A 161 -5.76 14.23 -6.58
CA ALA A 161 -5.91 13.56 -5.29
C ALA A 161 -7.06 14.17 -4.48
N PHE A 162 -7.84 13.33 -3.79
CA PHE A 162 -8.73 13.80 -2.73
C PHE A 162 -7.92 14.22 -1.50
N GLY A 163 -8.37 15.27 -0.81
CA GLY A 163 -7.61 15.90 0.27
C GLY A 163 -6.49 16.82 -0.23
N SER A 164 -6.62 17.36 -1.46
CA SER A 164 -5.56 18.12 -2.13
C SER A 164 -5.04 19.32 -1.31
N LEU A 165 -5.91 19.92 -0.48
CA LEU A 165 -5.57 21.02 0.40
C LEU A 165 -5.30 20.53 1.83
N HIS A 166 -4.14 19.91 2.04
CA HIS A 166 -3.70 19.44 3.36
C HIS A 166 -4.69 18.48 4.04
N ASP A 167 -5.14 17.46 3.31
CA ASP A 167 -6.14 16.47 3.76
C ASP A 167 -7.52 17.08 4.05
N ARG A 168 -7.76 18.30 3.54
CA ARG A 168 -9.07 18.96 3.59
C ARG A 168 -9.68 19.00 2.21
N ILE A 169 -10.96 18.68 2.17
CA ILE A 169 -11.82 18.87 1.01
C ILE A 169 -12.72 20.06 1.31
N LEU A 170 -12.53 21.17 0.60
CA LEU A 170 -13.31 22.38 0.84
C LEU A 170 -14.74 22.23 0.30
N PRO A 171 -15.79 22.60 1.07
CA PRO A 171 -17.16 22.56 0.60
C PRO A 171 -17.37 23.36 -0.70
N GLN A 172 -18.36 22.96 -1.50
CA GLN A 172 -18.75 23.63 -2.76
C GLN A 172 -17.67 23.62 -3.86
N THR A 173 -16.59 22.88 -3.67
CA THR A 173 -15.61 22.64 -4.74
C THR A 173 -16.00 21.44 -5.61
N ARG A 174 -15.38 21.33 -6.79
CA ARG A 174 -15.54 20.15 -7.66
C ARG A 174 -15.06 18.87 -6.98
N GLU A 175 -13.94 18.95 -6.26
CA GLU A 175 -13.41 17.85 -5.47
C GLU A 175 -14.42 17.38 -4.43
N HIS A 176 -15.04 18.31 -3.69
CA HIS A 176 -16.10 17.98 -2.74
C HIS A 176 -17.29 17.27 -3.38
N HIS A 177 -17.76 17.76 -4.53
CA HIS A 177 -18.85 17.08 -5.25
C HIS A 177 -18.44 15.67 -5.69
N PHE A 178 -17.24 15.47 -6.22
CA PHE A 178 -16.75 14.14 -6.58
C PHE A 178 -16.69 13.22 -5.37
N PHE A 179 -16.20 13.71 -4.23
CA PHE A 179 -16.07 12.93 -3.02
C PHE A 179 -17.45 12.51 -2.47
N GLU A 180 -18.42 13.43 -2.44
CA GLU A 180 -19.80 13.13 -2.05
C GLU A 180 -20.45 12.07 -2.95
N GLU A 181 -20.24 12.14 -4.27
CA GLU A 181 -20.74 11.12 -5.19
C GLU A 181 -20.04 9.77 -4.99
N PHE A 182 -18.72 9.77 -4.78
CA PHE A 182 -17.97 8.56 -4.44
C PHE A 182 -18.50 7.89 -3.16
N LEU A 183 -18.76 8.68 -2.10
CA LEU A 183 -19.28 8.16 -0.83
C LEU A 183 -20.68 7.54 -0.94
N LYS A 184 -21.46 7.86 -1.98
CA LYS A 184 -22.76 7.21 -2.21
C LYS A 184 -22.63 5.79 -2.74
N THR A 185 -21.54 5.48 -3.43
CA THR A 185 -21.33 4.21 -4.11
C THR A 185 -20.23 3.36 -3.50
N TYR A 186 -19.36 3.92 -2.66
CA TYR A 186 -18.16 3.22 -2.19
C TYR A 186 -18.47 1.88 -1.52
N SER A 187 -19.51 1.82 -0.68
CA SER A 187 -19.90 0.61 0.06
C SER A 187 -20.47 -0.51 -0.83
N GLN A 188 -20.74 -0.22 -2.10
CA GLN A 188 -21.24 -1.18 -3.08
C GLN A 188 -20.12 -1.73 -3.97
N SER A 189 -18.93 -1.11 -3.92
CA SER A 189 -17.77 -1.53 -4.69
C SER A 189 -17.04 -2.67 -3.98
N PRO A 190 -16.62 -3.74 -4.70
CA PRO A 190 -15.77 -4.77 -4.12
C PRO A 190 -14.31 -4.33 -3.92
N ARG A 191 -13.95 -3.10 -4.31
CA ARG A 191 -12.57 -2.57 -4.29
C ARG A 191 -12.29 -1.51 -3.23
N TYR A 192 -13.31 -1.08 -2.48
CA TYR A 192 -13.20 -0.03 -1.47
C TYR A 192 -13.64 -0.51 -0.10
#